data_AF-A0AAV4HPE7-F1
#
_entry.id   AF-A0AAV4HPE7-F1
#
_cell.length_a   1.000
_cell.length_b   1.000
_cell.length_c   1.000
_cell.angle_alpha   90.00
_cell.angle_beta   90.00
_cell.angle_gamma   90.00
#
_symmetry.space_group_name_H-M   'P 1'
#
loop_
_entity.id
_entity.type
_entity.pdbx_description
1 polymer ?
#
loop_
_entity_poly.entity_id
_entity_poly.type
_entity_poly.pdbx_seq_one_letter_code
_entity_poly.pdbx_strand_id
1 'polypeptide(L)'
;MAEAQEHDEEIQALKTAITGLNLQSVQISNDGPKLLCDVSTGNPRPIVPKAFQRQVFETIHNLAHPGQKSTIKLVTQKFVWRGLKKLITQWTQECLACQSSKIKSHVRSPVVKIPVPEKRFSHIHIDLVGPLPPSEGFTYLLTITDRSSRWPEAVPITNTSASECAKALIRHWIARFGVPLDMTSDRGSQFISALWTEMANQMGIQLHRTSAYHPQSNGLVERFHRTLKAALKTRLKGPNWADELPWVLLGLRTVPKEDLQVSCSELVYGEPLTLPGQFVDPNPTAFSTKVDPFRSLVKRLIPLPMSHHCTPQSNDQQSLKDARFVFICRGGHRGALQRPYDGPFQVISTGDKTNS
;
A
#
# COMPACT_ATOMS: atom_id res chain seq x y z
N MET A 1 -35.44 -9.22 31.45
CA MET A 1 -35.39 -7.87 30.84
C MET A 1 -36.53 -6.99 31.34
N ALA A 2 -37.80 -7.41 31.26
CA ALA A 2 -38.93 -6.63 31.77
C ALA A 2 -38.80 -6.27 33.26
N GLU A 3 -38.54 -7.23 34.13
CA GLU A 3 -38.27 -6.98 35.56
C GLU A 3 -37.11 -6.00 35.79
N ALA A 4 -36.05 -6.10 34.97
CA ALA A 4 -34.91 -5.21 35.06
C ALA A 4 -35.21 -3.78 34.58
N GLN A 5 -36.23 -3.57 33.73
CA GLN A 5 -36.67 -2.22 33.36
C GLN A 5 -37.39 -1.51 34.51
N GLU A 6 -38.07 -2.25 35.39
CA GLU A 6 -38.79 -1.68 36.53
C GLU A 6 -37.83 -1.09 37.57
N HIS A 7 -36.67 -1.72 37.73
CA HIS A 7 -35.68 -1.38 38.77
C HIS A 7 -34.49 -0.55 38.24
N ASP A 8 -34.42 -0.23 36.94
CA ASP A 8 -33.32 0.55 36.36
C ASP A 8 -33.58 2.05 36.48
N GLU A 9 -32.78 2.73 37.31
CA GLU A 9 -32.87 4.17 37.57
C GLU A 9 -32.78 5.04 36.31
N GLU A 10 -31.96 4.65 35.32
CA GLU A 10 -31.84 5.42 34.07
C GLU A 10 -33.10 5.29 33.21
N ILE A 11 -33.77 4.15 33.27
CA ILE A 11 -35.04 3.92 32.57
C ILE A 11 -36.16 4.71 33.23
N GLN A 12 -36.18 4.81 34.56
CA GLN A 12 -37.14 5.67 35.25
C GLN A 12 -36.91 7.15 34.93
N ALA A 13 -35.64 7.60 34.89
CA ALA A 13 -35.30 8.96 34.46
C ALA A 13 -35.67 9.25 32.98
N LEU A 14 -35.61 8.24 32.10
CA LEU A 14 -36.04 8.37 30.71
C LEU A 14 -37.54 8.62 30.55
N LYS A 15 -38.37 8.16 31.48
CA LYS A 15 -39.83 8.40 31.45
C LYS A 15 -40.19 9.87 31.70
N THR A 16 -39.38 10.58 32.49
CA THR A 16 -39.62 11.97 32.88
C THR A 16 -38.81 12.99 32.08
N ALA A 17 -37.81 12.54 31.32
CA ALA A 17 -36.97 13.39 30.49
C ALA A 17 -37.67 13.83 29.19
N ILE A 18 -37.49 15.10 28.81
CA ILE A 18 -37.89 15.61 27.49
C ILE A 18 -36.94 15.01 26.44
N THR A 19 -37.42 13.97 25.75
CA THR A 19 -36.68 13.30 24.68
C THR A 19 -37.55 13.17 23.44
N GLY A 20 -36.94 12.93 22.27
CA GLY A 20 -37.68 12.62 21.04
C GLY A 20 -38.24 11.20 20.97
N LEU A 21 -38.28 10.46 22.09
CA LEU A 21 -38.78 9.08 22.17
C LEU A 21 -40.27 9.09 22.50
N ASN A 22 -41.01 8.15 21.92
CA ASN A 22 -42.41 7.90 22.27
C ASN A 22 -42.48 6.57 23.03
N LEU A 23 -42.50 6.64 24.36
CA LEU A 23 -42.39 5.47 25.23
C LEU A 23 -43.76 4.85 25.52
N GLN A 24 -43.91 3.56 25.21
CA GLN A 24 -45.13 2.79 25.45
C GLN A 24 -44.79 1.40 26.02
N SER A 25 -45.65 0.89 26.90
CA SER A 25 -45.53 -0.49 27.40
C SER A 25 -46.16 -1.45 26.40
N VAL A 26 -45.35 -2.29 25.77
CA VAL A 26 -45.76 -3.25 24.73
C VAL A 26 -45.70 -4.65 25.29
N GLN A 27 -46.77 -5.42 25.09
CA GLN A 27 -46.86 -6.81 25.52
C GLN A 27 -46.21 -7.72 24.47
N ILE A 28 -45.26 -8.56 24.87
CA ILE A 28 -44.48 -9.39 23.92
C ILE A 28 -45.32 -10.55 23.34
N SER A 29 -46.26 -11.07 24.12
CA SER A 29 -47.18 -12.16 23.75
C SER A 29 -48.47 -12.04 24.54
N ASN A 30 -49.53 -12.78 24.15
CA ASN A 30 -50.87 -12.66 24.74
C ASN A 30 -50.90 -12.80 26.28
N ASP A 31 -49.91 -13.47 26.90
CA ASP A 31 -49.69 -13.57 28.35
C ASP A 31 -48.25 -13.22 28.78
N GLY A 32 -47.51 -12.50 27.93
CA GLY A 32 -46.11 -12.16 28.17
C GLY A 32 -45.90 -10.92 29.03
N PRO A 33 -44.69 -10.75 29.61
CA PRO A 33 -44.35 -9.55 30.37
C PRO A 33 -44.39 -8.32 29.45
N LYS A 34 -44.75 -7.17 30.03
CA LYS A 34 -44.76 -5.88 29.33
C LYS A 34 -43.35 -5.30 29.29
N LEU A 35 -42.90 -4.88 28.11
CA LEU A 35 -41.64 -4.16 27.93
C LEU A 35 -41.92 -2.70 27.62
N LEU A 36 -41.16 -1.81 28.26
CA LEU A 36 -41.09 -0.42 27.85
C LEU A 36 -40.33 -0.32 26.52
N CYS A 37 -40.99 0.22 25.51
CA CYS A 37 -40.48 0.36 24.15
C CYS A 37 -40.63 1.80 23.66
N ASP A 38 -39.73 2.22 22.79
CA ASP A 38 -39.93 3.40 21.95
C ASP A 38 -40.65 3.01 20.65
N VAL A 39 -41.76 3.67 20.35
CA VAL A 39 -42.59 3.42 19.16
C VAL A 39 -42.51 4.54 18.11
N SER A 40 -41.65 5.54 18.32
CA SER A 40 -41.52 6.71 17.44
C SER A 40 -41.19 6.39 15.98
N THR A 41 -40.65 5.20 15.71
CA THR A 41 -40.23 4.74 14.37
C THR A 41 -41.21 3.80 13.67
N GLY A 42 -42.42 3.63 14.21
CA GLY A 42 -43.46 2.72 13.69
C GLY A 42 -43.29 1.26 14.10
N ASN A 43 -42.08 0.83 14.47
CA ASN A 43 -41.82 -0.47 15.09
C ASN A 43 -41.45 -0.30 16.56
N PRO A 44 -42.02 -1.08 17.50
CA PRO A 44 -41.61 -1.04 18.90
C PRO A 44 -40.14 -1.45 19.09
N ARG A 45 -39.35 -0.59 19.73
CA ARG A 45 -37.95 -0.83 20.07
C ARG A 45 -37.77 -0.86 21.59
N PRO A 46 -37.50 -2.01 22.21
CA PRO A 46 -37.34 -2.08 23.67
C PRO A 46 -36.20 -1.20 24.19
N ILE A 47 -36.46 -0.55 25.32
CA ILE A 47 -35.45 0.19 26.08
C ILE A 47 -34.58 -0.83 26.83
N VAL A 48 -33.28 -0.87 26.55
CA VAL A 48 -32.41 -1.94 27.08
C VAL A 48 -31.75 -1.49 28.40
N PRO A 49 -32.03 -2.15 29.54
CA PRO A 49 -31.34 -1.89 30.81
C PRO A 49 -29.84 -2.16 30.71
N LYS A 50 -29.03 -1.46 31.50
CA LYS A 50 -27.54 -1.56 31.42
C LYS A 50 -27.03 -3.00 31.42
N ALA A 51 -27.60 -3.85 32.27
CA ALA A 51 -27.21 -5.26 32.41
C ALA A 51 -27.33 -6.07 31.10
N PHE A 52 -28.23 -5.68 30.18
CA PHE A 52 -28.49 -6.42 28.94
C PHE A 52 -27.84 -5.80 27.70
N GLN A 53 -27.31 -4.58 27.79
CA GLN A 53 -26.79 -3.87 26.60
C GLN A 53 -25.63 -4.62 25.93
N ARG A 54 -24.72 -5.19 26.71
CA ARG A 54 -23.58 -5.97 26.19
C ARG A 54 -24.06 -7.25 25.49
N GLN A 55 -24.99 -7.98 26.11
CA GLN A 55 -25.56 -9.20 25.54
C GLN A 55 -26.30 -8.92 24.22
N VAL A 56 -27.07 -7.83 24.15
CA VAL A 56 -27.74 -7.39 22.91
C VAL A 56 -26.71 -7.09 21.81
N PHE A 57 -25.65 -6.36 22.15
CA PHE A 57 -24.57 -6.10 21.19
C PHE A 57 -23.92 -7.40 20.69
N GLU A 58 -23.54 -8.32 21.59
CA GLU A 58 -22.88 -9.57 21.23
C GLU A 58 -23.76 -10.45 20.36
N THR A 59 -25.06 -10.55 20.68
CA THR A 59 -26.03 -11.34 19.90
C THR A 59 -26.15 -10.84 18.47
N ILE A 60 -26.12 -9.53 18.24
CA ILE A 60 -26.22 -8.95 16.89
C ILE A 60 -24.87 -8.94 16.17
N HIS A 61 -23.80 -8.57 16.89
CA HIS A 61 -22.47 -8.40 16.31
C HIS A 61 -21.83 -9.75 15.95
N ASN A 62 -21.96 -10.78 16.78
CA ASN A 62 -21.25 -12.05 16.58
C ASN A 62 -21.81 -12.89 15.43
N LEU A 63 -22.98 -12.56 14.87
CA LEU A 63 -23.56 -13.25 13.71
C LEU A 63 -22.68 -13.14 12.46
N ALA A 64 -22.07 -11.98 12.24
CA ALA A 64 -21.28 -11.71 11.02
C ALA A 64 -20.14 -10.70 11.22
N HIS A 65 -19.91 -10.27 12.46
CA HIS A 65 -18.95 -9.22 12.81
C HIS A 65 -19.10 -7.95 11.95
N PRO A 66 -20.30 -7.38 11.73
CA PRO A 66 -20.47 -6.24 10.83
C PRO A 66 -19.62 -5.05 11.27
N GLY A 67 -19.27 -4.18 10.31
CA GLY A 67 -18.53 -2.96 10.60
C GLY A 67 -19.27 -2.05 11.59
N GLN A 68 -18.57 -1.13 12.24
CA GLN A 68 -19.12 -0.25 13.28
C GLN A 68 -20.41 0.45 12.86
N LYS A 69 -20.41 1.12 11.70
CA LYS A 69 -21.59 1.84 11.18
C LYS A 69 -22.79 0.90 10.96
N SER A 70 -22.54 -0.30 10.43
CA SER A 70 -23.57 -1.31 10.19
C SER A 70 -24.12 -1.88 11.50
N THR A 71 -23.27 -2.14 12.49
CA THR A 71 -23.69 -2.61 13.82
C THR A 71 -24.56 -1.56 14.50
N ILE A 72 -24.16 -0.28 14.47
CA ILE A 72 -24.98 0.82 15.00
C ILE A 72 -26.34 0.85 14.32
N LYS A 73 -26.39 0.76 12.98
CA LYS A 73 -27.65 0.76 12.23
C LYS A 73 -28.56 -0.41 12.64
N LEU A 74 -28.03 -1.63 12.69
CA LEU A 74 -28.81 -2.83 13.04
C LEU A 74 -29.40 -2.74 14.45
N VAL A 75 -28.59 -2.28 15.41
CA VAL A 75 -29.02 -2.21 16.81
C VAL A 75 -29.99 -1.05 17.03
N THR A 76 -29.73 0.14 16.46
CA THR A 76 -30.67 1.28 16.56
C THR A 76 -32.02 1.04 15.91
N GLN A 77 -32.11 0.15 14.92
CA GLN A 77 -33.39 -0.24 14.32
C GLN A 77 -34.24 -1.10 15.25
N LYS A 78 -33.64 -1.78 16.24
CA LYS A 78 -34.31 -2.80 17.08
C LYS A 78 -34.35 -2.46 18.56
N PHE A 79 -33.42 -1.65 19.05
CA PHE A 79 -33.20 -1.40 20.47
C PHE A 79 -32.86 0.08 20.72
N VAL A 80 -33.15 0.54 21.93
CA VAL A 80 -32.84 1.91 22.37
C VAL A 80 -32.21 1.87 23.76
N TRP A 81 -31.15 2.65 23.97
CA TRP A 81 -30.64 3.01 25.29
C TRP A 81 -29.78 4.27 25.21
N ARG A 82 -29.52 4.91 26.35
CA ARG A 82 -28.72 6.12 26.42
C ARG A 82 -27.26 5.82 26.05
N GLY A 83 -26.70 6.59 25.12
CA GLY A 83 -25.30 6.42 24.70
C GLY A 83 -25.04 5.21 23.80
N LEU A 84 -26.08 4.59 23.22
CA LEU A 84 -25.99 3.40 22.35
C LEU A 84 -24.86 3.47 21.32
N LYS A 85 -24.78 4.56 20.55
CA LYS A 85 -23.74 4.72 19.51
C LYS A 85 -22.32 4.68 20.08
N LYS A 86 -22.11 5.27 21.27
CA LYS A 86 -20.82 5.33 21.95
C LYS A 86 -20.39 3.94 22.40
N LEU A 87 -21.27 3.21 23.08
CA LEU A 87 -21.00 1.86 23.57
C LEU A 87 -20.75 0.87 22.42
N ILE A 88 -21.57 0.88 21.38
CA ILE A 88 -21.36 0.00 20.21
C ILE A 88 -20.03 0.31 19.52
N THR A 89 -19.67 1.59 19.42
CA THR A 89 -18.37 2.00 18.85
C THR A 89 -17.22 1.39 19.63
N GLN A 90 -17.24 1.56 20.95
CA GLN A 90 -16.25 0.99 21.86
C GLN A 90 -16.19 -0.54 21.73
N TRP A 91 -17.31 -1.24 21.83
CA TRP A 91 -17.33 -2.70 21.79
C TRP A 91 -16.93 -3.29 20.43
N THR A 92 -17.25 -2.61 19.33
CA THR A 92 -16.78 -3.01 17.99
C THR A 92 -15.27 -2.80 17.82
N GLN A 93 -14.69 -1.83 18.54
CA GLN A 93 -13.24 -1.63 18.59
C GLN A 93 -12.57 -2.71 19.44
N GLU A 94 -13.16 -3.11 20.57
CA GLU A 94 -12.67 -4.14 21.50
C GLU A 94 -12.80 -5.59 20.98
N CYS A 95 -13.60 -5.84 19.94
CA CYS A 95 -13.84 -7.19 19.43
C CYS A 95 -12.54 -7.85 18.87
N LEU A 96 -12.02 -8.85 19.58
CA LEU A 96 -10.80 -9.58 19.23
C LEU A 96 -10.88 -10.28 17.86
N ALA A 97 -12.02 -10.87 17.53
CA ALA A 97 -12.23 -11.51 16.22
C ALA A 97 -12.13 -10.49 15.08
N CYS A 98 -12.71 -9.29 15.26
CA CYS A 98 -12.57 -8.19 14.30
C CYS A 98 -11.14 -7.67 14.23
N GLN A 99 -10.46 -7.48 15.37
CA GLN A 99 -9.08 -6.96 15.41
C GLN A 99 -8.09 -7.91 14.72
N SER A 100 -8.25 -9.22 14.91
CA SER A 100 -7.38 -10.24 14.31
C SER A 100 -7.71 -10.54 12.84
N SER A 101 -8.94 -10.28 12.38
CA SER A 101 -9.40 -10.69 11.04
C SER A 101 -9.60 -9.54 10.06
N LYS A 102 -9.96 -8.34 10.53
CA LYS A 102 -10.31 -7.20 9.68
C LYS A 102 -9.20 -6.15 9.75
N ILE A 103 -8.59 -5.88 8.61
CA ILE A 103 -7.57 -4.83 8.45
C ILE A 103 -8.29 -3.48 8.58
N LYS A 104 -8.17 -2.80 9.73
CA LYS A 104 -8.78 -1.47 9.97
C LYS A 104 -7.87 -0.31 9.55
N SER A 105 -6.56 -0.48 9.64
CA SER A 105 -5.55 0.41 9.04
C SER A 105 -4.23 -0.35 8.93
N HIS A 106 -3.48 -0.13 7.85
CA HIS A 106 -2.05 -0.42 7.89
C HIS A 106 -1.41 0.73 8.65
N VAL A 107 -0.73 0.45 9.77
CA VAL A 107 0.33 1.34 10.24
C VAL A 107 1.43 1.27 9.18
N ARG A 108 1.33 2.13 8.18
CA ARG A 108 2.46 2.39 7.30
C ARG A 108 3.43 3.18 8.14
N SER A 109 4.61 2.61 8.42
CA SER A 109 5.72 3.38 8.96
C SER A 109 5.84 4.67 8.13
N PRO A 110 6.10 5.83 8.76
CA PRO A 110 6.37 7.06 8.05
C PRO A 110 7.37 6.72 6.97
N VAL A 111 6.97 6.98 5.75
CA VAL A 111 7.86 6.81 4.62
C VAL A 111 8.99 7.81 4.87
N VAL A 112 10.14 7.29 5.31
CA VAL A 112 11.35 8.09 5.46
C VAL A 112 11.53 8.81 4.14
N LYS A 113 11.60 10.14 4.18
CA LYS A 113 11.92 10.95 3.00
C LYS A 113 13.37 10.66 2.67
N ILE A 114 13.61 9.61 1.88
CA ILE A 114 14.96 9.34 1.42
C ILE A 114 15.23 10.33 0.29
N PRO A 115 16.30 11.14 0.37
CA PRO A 115 16.64 12.08 -0.67
C PRO A 115 16.78 11.36 -2.01
N VAL A 116 16.23 11.96 -3.06
CA VAL A 116 16.50 11.52 -4.43
C VAL A 116 18.00 11.72 -4.66
N PRO A 117 18.75 10.73 -5.17
CA PRO A 117 20.16 10.91 -5.46
C PRO A 117 20.36 12.11 -6.37
N GLU A 118 21.27 13.01 -5.99
CA GLU A 118 21.52 14.27 -6.73
C GLU A 118 22.14 14.03 -8.12
N LYS A 119 22.68 12.83 -8.36
CA LYS A 119 23.36 12.45 -9.61
C LYS A 119 22.61 11.37 -10.36
N ARG A 120 22.39 11.59 -11.66
CA ARG A 120 21.81 10.59 -12.58
C ARG A 120 22.62 9.30 -12.59
N PHE A 121 21.92 8.16 -12.65
CA PHE A 121 22.49 6.81 -12.72
C PHE A 121 23.37 6.41 -11.54
N SER A 122 23.42 7.22 -10.47
CA SER A 122 24.23 6.90 -9.28
C SER A 122 23.63 5.78 -8.45
N HIS A 123 22.31 5.65 -8.42
CA HIS A 123 21.61 4.61 -7.66
C HIS A 123 20.59 3.89 -8.55
N ILE A 124 20.82 2.61 -8.80
CA ILE A 124 19.95 1.78 -9.62
C ILE A 124 19.22 0.71 -8.80
N HIS A 125 18.03 0.34 -9.24
CA HIS A 125 17.28 -0.81 -8.73
C HIS A 125 17.26 -1.90 -9.78
N ILE A 126 17.56 -3.13 -9.39
CA ILE A 126 17.57 -4.30 -10.25
C ILE A 126 16.59 -5.33 -9.72
N ASP A 127 15.78 -5.87 -10.62
CA ASP A 127 14.80 -6.91 -10.29
C ASP A 127 14.56 -7.82 -11.50
N LEU A 128 13.97 -8.99 -11.27
CA LEU A 128 13.62 -9.97 -12.30
C LEU A 128 12.11 -10.04 -12.51
N VAL A 129 11.71 -10.15 -13.78
CA VAL A 129 10.32 -10.46 -14.14
C VAL A 129 10.29 -11.79 -14.90
N GLY A 130 9.58 -12.77 -14.34
CA GLY A 130 9.31 -14.04 -15.01
C GLY A 130 8.89 -15.15 -14.03
N PRO A 131 8.76 -16.39 -14.51
CA PRO A 131 8.90 -16.77 -15.92
C PRO A 131 7.80 -16.17 -16.81
N LEU A 132 8.16 -15.76 -18.01
CA LEU A 132 7.27 -15.30 -19.09
C LEU A 132 7.12 -16.42 -20.14
N PRO A 133 6.07 -16.39 -20.98
CA PRO A 133 5.99 -17.28 -22.14
C PRO A 133 7.27 -17.17 -22.98
N PRO A 134 7.81 -18.27 -23.52
CA PRO A 134 9.01 -18.20 -24.34
C PRO A 134 8.81 -17.25 -25.55
N SER A 135 9.76 -16.34 -25.75
CA SER A 135 9.81 -15.42 -26.89
C SER A 135 11.25 -15.34 -27.37
N GLU A 136 11.53 -15.79 -28.59
CA GLU A 136 12.89 -15.83 -29.15
C GLU A 136 13.94 -16.53 -28.25
N GLY A 137 13.50 -17.52 -27.47
CA GLY A 137 14.35 -18.22 -26.50
C GLY A 137 14.53 -17.51 -25.15
N PHE A 138 13.99 -16.30 -24.98
CA PHE A 138 13.96 -15.59 -23.70
C PHE A 138 12.72 -15.98 -22.88
N THR A 139 12.91 -16.10 -21.56
CA THR A 139 11.84 -16.45 -20.62
C THR A 139 11.78 -15.52 -19.40
N TYR A 140 12.74 -14.60 -19.26
CA TYR A 140 12.79 -13.63 -18.17
C TYR A 140 13.21 -12.25 -18.69
N LEU A 141 12.94 -11.23 -17.87
CA LEU A 141 13.43 -9.87 -18.05
C LEU A 141 14.27 -9.47 -16.83
N LEU A 142 15.50 -9.02 -17.06
CA LEU A 142 16.25 -8.24 -16.07
C LEU A 142 15.81 -6.78 -16.17
N THR A 143 15.13 -6.30 -15.15
CA THR A 143 14.69 -4.90 -15.07
C THR A 143 15.69 -4.07 -14.29
N ILE A 144 16.02 -2.89 -14.82
CA ILE A 144 16.94 -1.94 -14.18
C ILE A 144 16.28 -0.57 -14.21
N THR A 145 16.16 0.09 -13.06
CA THR A 145 15.56 1.42 -12.96
C THR A 145 16.51 2.38 -12.25
N ASP A 146 16.84 3.51 -12.89
CA ASP A 146 17.56 4.60 -12.22
C ASP A 146 16.62 5.30 -11.24
N ARG A 147 17.03 5.47 -9.99
CA ARG A 147 16.21 6.07 -8.96
C ARG A 147 15.96 7.57 -9.17
N SER A 148 16.93 8.26 -9.78
CA SER A 148 16.86 9.71 -9.96
C SER A 148 15.98 10.08 -11.16
N SER A 149 16.32 9.68 -12.38
CA SER A 149 15.53 9.97 -13.57
C SER A 149 14.31 9.06 -13.76
N ARG A 150 14.19 8.00 -12.94
CA ARG A 150 13.21 6.91 -13.12
C ARG A 150 13.36 6.19 -14.47
N TRP A 151 14.52 6.29 -15.11
CA TRP A 151 14.80 5.68 -16.40
C TRP A 151 14.63 4.16 -16.32
N PRO A 152 13.70 3.58 -17.11
CA PRO A 152 13.50 2.14 -17.13
C PRO A 152 14.34 1.46 -18.23
N GLU A 153 14.95 0.35 -17.87
CA GLU A 153 15.52 -0.66 -18.76
C GLU A 153 14.91 -2.02 -18.46
N ALA A 154 14.64 -2.81 -19.49
CA ALA A 154 14.25 -4.21 -19.36
C ALA A 154 15.01 -5.00 -20.42
N VAL A 155 15.78 -5.99 -19.98
CA VAL A 155 16.68 -6.78 -20.82
C VAL A 155 16.17 -8.22 -20.88
N PRO A 156 15.82 -8.76 -22.07
CA PRO A 156 15.48 -10.17 -22.24
C PRO A 156 16.66 -11.06 -21.86
N ILE A 157 16.40 -12.07 -21.02
CA ILE A 157 17.38 -13.08 -20.62
C ILE A 157 16.76 -14.49 -20.70
N THR A 158 17.60 -15.48 -20.96
CA THR A 158 17.17 -16.88 -21.17
C THR A 158 16.97 -17.63 -19.85
N ASN A 159 17.70 -17.22 -18.81
CA ASN A 159 17.66 -17.80 -17.47
C ASN A 159 18.05 -16.74 -16.42
N THR A 160 17.82 -17.06 -15.14
CA THR A 160 18.05 -16.15 -14.02
C THR A 160 19.42 -16.34 -13.35
N SER A 161 20.37 -17.02 -13.99
CA SER A 161 21.69 -17.27 -13.39
C SER A 161 22.44 -15.95 -13.14
N ALA A 162 23.27 -15.93 -12.10
CA ALA A 162 24.08 -14.77 -11.77
C ALA A 162 24.98 -14.32 -12.93
N SER A 163 25.54 -15.27 -13.69
CA SER A 163 26.39 -14.97 -14.85
C SER A 163 25.60 -14.25 -15.94
N GLU A 164 24.38 -14.71 -16.23
CA GLU A 164 23.53 -14.09 -17.26
C GLU A 164 23.08 -12.69 -16.85
N CYS A 165 22.62 -12.54 -15.60
CA CYS A 165 22.27 -11.23 -15.04
C CYS A 165 23.47 -10.26 -15.08
N ALA A 166 24.68 -10.72 -14.74
CA ALA A 166 25.88 -9.89 -14.74
C ALA A 166 26.24 -9.43 -16.16
N LYS A 167 26.23 -10.34 -17.14
CA LYS A 167 26.44 -10.00 -18.56
C LYS A 167 25.42 -9.00 -19.06
N ALA A 168 24.15 -9.20 -18.71
CA ALA A 168 23.06 -8.30 -19.08
C ALA A 168 23.26 -6.90 -18.48
N LEU A 169 23.59 -6.81 -17.18
CA LEU A 169 23.88 -5.54 -16.51
C LEU A 169 25.04 -4.79 -17.19
N ILE A 170 26.15 -5.49 -17.45
CA ILE A 170 27.34 -4.89 -18.05
C ILE A 170 27.04 -4.35 -19.45
N ARG A 171 26.43 -5.18 -20.30
CA ARG A 171 26.15 -4.85 -21.71
C ARG A 171 25.11 -3.74 -21.86
N HIS A 172 24.04 -3.79 -21.06
CA HIS A 172 22.87 -2.95 -21.31
C HIS A 172 22.76 -1.74 -20.39
N TRP A 173 23.50 -1.72 -19.27
CA TRP A 173 23.54 -0.56 -18.39
C TRP A 173 24.93 0.05 -18.31
N ILE A 174 25.92 -0.71 -17.82
CA ILE A 174 27.24 -0.14 -17.48
C ILE A 174 27.93 0.43 -18.72
N ALA A 175 27.87 -0.28 -19.85
CA ALA A 175 28.44 0.19 -21.11
C ALA A 175 27.75 1.45 -21.68
N ARG A 176 26.54 1.80 -21.21
CA ARG A 176 25.73 2.92 -21.74
C ARG A 176 25.69 4.11 -20.80
N PHE A 177 25.58 3.87 -19.50
CA PHE A 177 25.35 4.90 -18.48
C PHE A 177 26.51 5.02 -17.49
N GLY A 178 27.47 4.10 -17.53
CA GLY A 178 28.57 4.01 -16.59
C GLY A 178 28.23 3.18 -15.35
N VAL A 179 29.21 3.10 -14.45
CA VAL A 179 29.11 2.32 -13.22
C VAL A 179 28.33 3.10 -12.16
N PRO A 180 27.25 2.54 -11.59
CA PRO A 180 26.51 3.18 -10.50
C PRO A 180 27.33 3.16 -9.20
N LEU A 181 27.04 4.09 -8.28
CA LEU A 181 27.61 4.06 -6.93
C LEU A 181 26.87 3.02 -6.07
N ASP A 182 25.55 2.99 -6.16
CA ASP A 182 24.67 2.16 -5.36
C ASP A 182 23.79 1.28 -6.24
N MET A 183 23.64 0.01 -5.85
CA MET A 183 22.79 -0.95 -6.55
C MET A 183 21.89 -1.68 -5.56
N THR A 184 20.59 -1.51 -5.70
CA THR A 184 19.59 -2.17 -4.85
C THR A 184 18.93 -3.32 -5.59
N SER A 185 18.87 -4.49 -4.95
CA SER A 185 18.19 -5.68 -5.50
C SER A 185 17.44 -6.46 -4.40
N ASP A 186 16.61 -7.41 -4.80
CA ASP A 186 16.01 -8.35 -3.86
C ASP A 186 17.01 -9.38 -3.32
N ARG A 187 16.54 -10.32 -2.49
CA ARG A 187 17.38 -11.40 -1.95
C ARG A 187 17.41 -12.63 -2.86
N GLY A 188 17.14 -12.47 -4.15
CA GLY A 188 17.22 -13.56 -5.12
C GLY A 188 18.64 -14.17 -5.17
N SER A 189 18.70 -15.49 -5.32
CA SER A 189 19.95 -16.29 -5.29
C SER A 189 21.05 -15.75 -6.20
N GLN A 190 20.67 -15.21 -7.35
CA GLN A 190 21.55 -14.61 -8.35
C GLN A 190 22.23 -13.33 -7.84
N PHE A 191 21.53 -12.50 -7.07
CA PHE A 191 22.02 -11.21 -6.57
C PHE A 191 22.76 -11.32 -5.22
N ILE A 192 22.68 -12.47 -4.56
CA ILE A 192 23.48 -12.80 -3.37
C ILE A 192 24.68 -13.73 -3.68
N SER A 193 24.85 -14.11 -4.94
CA SER A 193 25.93 -15.01 -5.35
C SER A 193 27.32 -14.39 -5.17
N ALA A 194 28.33 -15.24 -5.04
CA ALA A 194 29.73 -14.80 -4.99
C ALA A 194 30.13 -14.06 -6.28
N LEU A 195 29.68 -14.54 -7.45
CA LEU A 195 29.93 -13.89 -8.73
C LEU A 195 29.39 -12.45 -8.77
N TRP A 196 28.14 -12.26 -8.32
CA TRP A 196 27.51 -10.94 -8.31
C TRP A 196 28.21 -9.98 -7.34
N THR A 197 28.57 -10.50 -6.16
CA THR A 197 29.30 -9.75 -5.14
C THR A 197 30.68 -9.32 -5.64
N GLU A 198 31.42 -10.25 -6.26
CA GLU A 198 32.76 -9.97 -6.79
C GLU A 198 32.72 -8.97 -7.94
N MET A 199 31.77 -9.12 -8.88
CA MET A 199 31.56 -8.15 -9.94
C MET A 199 31.31 -6.74 -9.38
N ALA A 200 30.44 -6.62 -8.37
CA ALA A 200 30.15 -5.34 -7.74
C ALA A 200 31.40 -4.74 -7.07
N ASN A 201 32.17 -5.55 -6.33
CA ASN A 201 33.40 -5.13 -5.67
C ASN A 201 34.44 -4.61 -6.69
N GLN A 202 34.67 -5.35 -7.77
CA GLN A 202 35.63 -4.98 -8.84
C GLN A 202 35.26 -3.66 -9.52
N MET A 203 33.96 -3.34 -9.58
CA MET A 203 33.46 -2.11 -10.16
C MET A 203 33.28 -0.99 -9.12
N GLY A 204 33.48 -1.25 -7.83
CA GLY A 204 33.26 -0.28 -6.76
C GLY A 204 31.79 0.04 -6.48
N ILE A 205 30.88 -0.88 -6.79
CA ILE A 205 29.42 -0.72 -6.59
C ILE A 205 29.04 -1.15 -5.17
N GLN A 206 28.36 -0.29 -4.43
CA GLN A 206 27.78 -0.60 -3.12
C GLN A 206 26.47 -1.40 -3.31
N LEU A 207 26.44 -2.63 -2.82
CA LEU A 207 25.26 -3.50 -2.90
C LEU A 207 24.31 -3.27 -1.72
N HIS A 208 23.05 -2.96 -2.03
CA HIS A 208 21.96 -2.85 -1.08
C HIS A 208 20.94 -3.95 -1.34
N ARG A 209 20.47 -4.60 -0.28
CA ARG A 209 19.42 -5.62 -0.37
C ARG A 209 18.12 -5.03 0.12
N THR A 210 17.02 -5.24 -0.60
CA THR A 210 15.71 -4.81 -0.12
C THR A 210 15.38 -5.58 1.16
N SER A 211 15.42 -4.87 2.29
CA SER A 211 14.69 -5.29 3.48
C SER A 211 13.19 -5.17 3.17
N ALA A 212 12.34 -5.91 3.88
CA ALA A 212 10.88 -5.76 3.81
C ALA A 212 10.39 -4.32 4.18
N TYR A 213 11.31 -3.41 4.52
CA TYR A 213 11.06 -2.07 5.04
C TYR A 213 11.51 -0.91 4.13
N HIS A 214 11.77 -1.14 2.82
CA HIS A 214 11.98 -0.06 1.83
C HIS A 214 10.75 0.20 0.92
N PRO A 215 9.63 0.73 1.45
CA PRO A 215 8.37 0.86 0.71
C PRO A 215 8.44 1.83 -0.48
N GLN A 216 9.34 2.83 -0.48
CA GLN A 216 9.49 3.75 -1.63
C GLN A 216 10.16 3.09 -2.83
N SER A 217 11.30 2.43 -2.59
CA SER A 217 12.04 1.69 -3.60
C SER A 217 11.21 0.55 -4.18
N ASN A 218 10.60 -0.27 -3.31
CA ASN A 218 9.68 -1.31 -3.75
C ASN A 218 8.48 -0.73 -4.51
N GLY A 219 7.91 0.38 -4.03
CA GLY A 219 6.77 1.01 -4.70
C GLY A 219 7.09 1.60 -6.09
N LEU A 220 8.33 2.02 -6.35
CA LEU A 220 8.74 2.46 -7.69
C LEU A 220 8.90 1.28 -8.64
N VAL A 221 9.60 0.23 -8.21
CA VAL A 221 9.82 -0.99 -9.00
C VAL A 221 8.50 -1.71 -9.27
N GLU A 222 7.64 -1.88 -8.26
CA GLU A 222 6.33 -2.51 -8.38
C GLU A 222 5.42 -1.76 -9.37
N ARG A 223 5.40 -0.42 -9.29
CA ARG A 223 4.66 0.40 -10.25
C ARG A 223 5.22 0.25 -11.66
N PHE A 224 6.54 0.27 -11.82
CA PHE A 224 7.16 0.07 -13.13
C PHE A 224 6.80 -1.30 -13.72
N HIS A 225 6.94 -2.38 -12.95
CA HIS A 225 6.59 -3.73 -13.39
C HIS A 225 5.12 -3.86 -13.79
N ARG A 226 4.22 -3.26 -13.02
CA ARG A 226 2.79 -3.25 -13.33
C ARG A 226 2.53 -2.56 -14.67
N THR A 227 3.12 -1.39 -14.88
CA THR A 227 2.96 -0.64 -16.13
C THR A 227 3.60 -1.37 -17.31
N LEU A 228 4.80 -1.95 -17.14
CA LEU A 228 5.49 -2.74 -18.14
C LEU A 228 4.65 -3.95 -18.58
N LYS A 229 4.14 -4.73 -17.62
CA LYS A 229 3.28 -5.89 -17.91
C LYS A 229 1.98 -5.48 -18.60
N ALA A 230 1.37 -4.37 -18.20
CA ALA A 230 0.17 -3.85 -18.84
C ALA A 230 0.44 -3.45 -20.29
N ALA A 231 1.52 -2.69 -20.55
CA ALA A 231 1.88 -2.22 -21.88
C ALA A 231 2.29 -3.37 -22.83
N LEU A 232 2.98 -4.39 -22.32
CA LEU A 232 3.26 -5.60 -23.09
C LEU A 232 1.95 -6.33 -23.43
N LYS A 233 1.07 -6.58 -22.45
CA LYS A 233 -0.22 -7.25 -22.69
C LYS A 233 -1.09 -6.54 -23.73
N THR A 234 -1.07 -5.20 -23.78
CA THR A 234 -1.88 -4.44 -24.74
C THR A 234 -1.29 -4.44 -26.14
N ARG A 235 0.04 -4.47 -26.28
CA ARG A 235 0.69 -4.50 -27.60
C ARG A 235 0.78 -5.90 -28.21
N LEU A 236 0.83 -6.94 -27.37
CA LEU A 236 1.00 -8.31 -27.82
C LEU A 236 -0.19 -8.81 -28.64
N LYS A 237 0.10 -9.29 -29.85
CA LYS A 237 -0.83 -10.07 -30.69
C LYS A 237 -0.52 -11.58 -30.69
N GLY A 238 0.51 -12.00 -29.95
CA GLY A 238 1.03 -13.37 -29.87
C GLY A 238 2.06 -13.50 -28.73
N PRO A 239 2.85 -14.60 -28.67
CA PRO A 239 3.81 -14.83 -27.59
C PRO A 239 5.12 -14.02 -27.73
N ASN A 240 5.34 -13.36 -28.86
CA ASN A 240 6.61 -12.68 -29.20
C ASN A 240 6.76 -11.33 -28.51
N TRP A 241 6.86 -11.34 -27.18
CA TRP A 241 7.00 -10.12 -26.39
C TRP A 241 8.38 -9.46 -26.51
N ALA A 242 9.41 -10.21 -26.91
CA ALA A 242 10.77 -9.68 -27.09
C ALA A 242 10.81 -8.62 -28.21
N ASP A 243 10.11 -8.85 -29.33
CA ASP A 243 10.02 -7.92 -30.46
C ASP A 243 9.30 -6.61 -30.13
N GLU A 244 8.30 -6.69 -29.25
CA GLU A 244 7.50 -5.52 -28.84
C GLU A 244 8.17 -4.72 -27.72
N LEU A 245 9.13 -5.32 -27.00
CA LEU A 245 9.75 -4.71 -25.82
C LEU A 245 10.43 -3.37 -26.11
N PRO A 246 11.20 -3.18 -27.22
CA PRO A 246 11.79 -1.88 -27.54
C PRO A 246 10.74 -0.78 -27.72
N TRP A 247 9.61 -1.09 -28.36
CA TRP A 247 8.50 -0.14 -28.56
C TRP A 247 7.79 0.21 -27.25
N VAL A 248 7.57 -0.79 -26.39
CA VAL A 248 7.02 -0.57 -25.05
C VAL A 248 7.96 0.32 -24.24
N LEU A 249 9.26 0.04 -24.23
CA LEU A 249 10.24 0.85 -23.50
C LEU A 249 10.31 2.28 -24.03
N LEU A 250 10.26 2.49 -25.35
CA LEU A 250 10.18 3.83 -25.94
C LEU A 250 8.98 4.60 -25.37
N GLY A 251 7.78 4.01 -25.40
CA GLY A 251 6.58 4.64 -24.85
C GLY A 251 6.70 4.92 -23.35
N LEU A 252 7.22 3.99 -22.55
CA LEU A 252 7.39 4.18 -21.11
C LEU A 252 8.40 5.29 -20.75
N ARG A 253 9.39 5.52 -21.61
CA ARG A 253 10.41 6.56 -21.45
C ARG A 253 9.90 7.95 -21.81
N THR A 254 9.04 8.06 -22.82
CA THR A 254 8.52 9.33 -23.35
C THR A 254 7.20 9.79 -22.73
N VAL A 255 6.43 8.90 -22.09
CA VAL A 255 5.21 9.30 -21.38
C VAL A 255 5.56 10.18 -20.17
N PRO A 256 5.02 11.42 -20.09
CA PRO A 256 5.16 12.28 -18.92
C PRO A 256 4.62 11.59 -17.67
N LYS A 257 5.34 11.71 -16.56
CA LYS A 257 4.87 11.15 -15.28
C LYS A 257 3.96 12.18 -14.60
N GLU A 258 2.77 11.77 -14.13
CA GLU A 258 1.78 12.67 -13.52
C GLU A 258 2.33 13.50 -12.36
N ASP A 259 3.28 12.95 -11.60
CA ASP A 259 3.86 13.63 -10.44
C ASP A 259 5.01 14.59 -10.78
N LEU A 260 5.61 14.46 -11.97
CA LEU A 260 6.74 15.28 -12.41
C LEU A 260 6.42 16.20 -13.58
N GLN A 261 5.34 15.91 -14.32
CA GLN A 261 4.95 16.58 -15.57
C GLN A 261 6.06 16.58 -16.65
N VAL A 262 7.09 15.74 -16.47
CA VAL A 262 8.19 15.50 -17.42
C VAL A 262 8.39 14.00 -17.64
N SER A 263 8.89 13.64 -18.82
CA SER A 263 9.21 12.26 -19.18
C SER A 263 10.59 11.83 -18.67
N CYS A 264 10.83 10.51 -18.62
CA CYS A 264 12.16 9.99 -18.26
C CYS A 264 13.20 10.35 -19.32
N SER A 265 12.82 10.37 -20.60
CA SER A 265 13.67 10.85 -21.70
C SER A 265 14.10 12.30 -21.52
N GLU A 266 13.19 13.18 -21.15
CA GLU A 266 13.53 14.59 -20.92
C GLU A 266 14.46 14.75 -19.71
N LEU A 267 14.31 13.93 -18.65
CA LEU A 267 15.24 13.96 -17.52
C LEU A 267 16.64 13.44 -17.85
N VAL A 268 16.75 12.49 -18.79
CA VAL A 268 18.02 11.86 -19.16
C VAL A 268 18.73 12.62 -20.28
N TYR A 269 18.02 12.96 -21.34
CA TYR A 269 18.58 13.62 -22.52
C TYR A 269 18.41 15.14 -22.47
N GLY A 270 17.54 15.65 -21.59
CA GLY A 270 17.23 17.07 -21.46
C GLY A 270 16.36 17.63 -22.58
N GLU A 271 15.89 16.77 -23.47
CA GLU A 271 14.93 17.05 -24.53
C GLU A 271 14.02 15.83 -24.76
N PRO A 272 12.80 16.03 -25.26
CA PRO A 272 11.91 14.93 -25.61
C PRO A 272 12.44 14.15 -26.82
N LEU A 273 12.26 12.83 -26.81
CA LEU A 273 12.60 12.00 -27.98
C LEU A 273 11.55 12.17 -29.07
N THR A 274 12.01 12.24 -30.32
CA THR A 274 11.13 12.19 -31.50
C THR A 274 10.46 10.82 -31.59
N LEU A 275 9.12 10.82 -31.68
CA LEU A 275 8.34 9.59 -31.79
C LEU A 275 8.00 9.25 -33.25
N PRO A 276 7.79 7.96 -33.58
CA PRO A 276 7.30 7.57 -34.91
C PRO A 276 6.02 8.33 -35.26
N GLY A 277 6.00 8.96 -36.46
CA GLY A 277 4.87 9.78 -36.92
C GLY A 277 4.91 11.24 -36.47
N GLN A 278 5.92 11.65 -35.70
CA GLN A 278 6.16 13.05 -35.37
C GLN A 278 6.98 13.72 -36.49
N PHE A 279 6.30 14.41 -37.40
CA PHE A 279 6.91 15.06 -38.57
C PHE A 279 7.26 16.54 -38.36
N VAL A 280 6.79 17.14 -37.27
CA VAL A 280 6.96 18.57 -36.97
C VAL A 280 7.56 18.71 -35.58
N ASP A 281 8.71 19.38 -35.49
CA ASP A 281 9.27 19.80 -34.21
C ASP A 281 8.57 21.06 -33.72
N PRO A 282 7.91 21.03 -32.55
CA PRO A 282 7.18 22.20 -32.05
C PRO A 282 8.08 23.33 -31.57
N ASN A 283 9.39 23.10 -31.40
CA ASN A 283 10.37 24.10 -30.98
C ASN A 283 11.75 23.85 -31.61
N PRO A 284 12.09 24.48 -32.75
CA PRO A 284 13.44 24.47 -33.29
C PRO A 284 14.34 25.40 -32.47
N THR A 285 14.52 25.11 -31.18
CA THR A 285 15.48 25.85 -30.36
C THR A 285 16.85 25.34 -30.76
N ALA A 286 17.62 26.16 -31.47
CA ALA A 286 19.01 25.86 -31.82
C ALA A 286 19.76 25.35 -30.59
N PHE A 287 20.43 24.20 -30.70
CA PHE A 287 21.31 23.66 -29.66
C PHE A 287 22.14 24.81 -29.09
N SER A 288 21.86 25.20 -27.84
CA SER A 288 22.69 26.21 -27.18
C SER A 288 24.08 25.60 -27.03
N THR A 289 25.07 26.18 -27.71
CA THR A 289 26.48 25.75 -27.62
C THR A 289 27.10 25.94 -26.23
N LYS A 290 26.32 26.42 -25.25
CA LYS A 290 26.71 26.57 -23.86
C LYS A 290 26.17 25.40 -23.04
N VAL A 291 27.06 24.69 -22.34
CA VAL A 291 26.75 23.52 -21.50
C VAL A 291 26.08 23.91 -20.17
N ASP A 292 26.30 25.15 -19.71
CA ASP A 292 25.87 25.62 -18.38
C ASP A 292 24.36 25.90 -18.23
N PRO A 293 23.63 26.43 -19.23
CA PRO A 293 22.18 26.56 -19.20
C PRO A 293 21.45 25.20 -19.09
N PHE A 294 21.97 24.18 -19.77
CA PHE A 294 21.42 22.82 -19.74
C PHE A 294 21.58 22.18 -18.35
N ARG A 295 22.78 22.27 -17.76
CA ARG A 295 23.03 21.81 -16.38
C ARG A 295 22.11 22.51 -15.38
N SER A 296 21.85 23.80 -15.58
CA SER A 296 20.95 24.59 -14.72
C SER A 296 19.48 24.21 -14.92
N LEU A 297 19.04 23.91 -16.15
CA LEU A 297 17.71 23.41 -16.45
C LEU A 297 17.49 22.01 -15.83
N VAL A 298 18.42 21.08 -16.05
CA VAL A 298 18.37 19.73 -15.45
C VAL A 298 18.40 19.80 -13.92
N LYS A 299 19.18 20.72 -13.33
CA LYS A 299 19.15 20.97 -11.87
C LYS A 299 17.80 21.47 -11.37
N ARG A 300 17.06 22.26 -12.17
CA ARG A 300 15.68 22.69 -11.84
C ARG A 300 14.65 21.57 -12.04
N LEU A 301 14.96 20.59 -12.88
CA LEU A 301 14.13 19.40 -13.15
C LEU A 301 14.47 18.22 -12.22
N ILE A 302 15.35 18.41 -11.22
CA ILE A 302 15.61 17.37 -10.21
C ILE A 302 14.27 16.99 -9.59
N PRO A 303 13.91 15.69 -9.58
CA PRO A 303 12.64 15.25 -9.05
C PRO A 303 12.50 15.73 -7.61
N LEU A 304 11.46 16.54 -7.37
CA LEU A 304 11.01 16.82 -6.02
C LEU A 304 10.72 15.48 -5.32
N PRO A 305 10.95 15.36 -4.00
CA PRO A 305 10.47 14.21 -3.25
C PRO A 305 8.99 14.00 -3.58
N MET A 306 8.59 12.75 -3.89
CA MET A 306 7.25 12.41 -4.38
C MET A 306 6.16 13.26 -3.70
N SER A 307 5.45 14.07 -4.49
CA SER A 307 4.21 14.68 -4.02
C SER A 307 3.17 13.58 -3.87
N HIS A 308 2.87 13.24 -2.62
CA HIS A 308 1.80 12.32 -2.29
C HIS A 308 0.45 13.06 -2.45
N HIS A 309 -0.27 12.83 -3.55
CA HIS A 309 -1.71 13.13 -3.64
C HIS A 309 -2.51 12.11 -2.83
N CYS A 310 -2.27 12.15 -1.53
CA CYS A 310 -2.90 11.49 -0.41
C CYS A 310 -1.78 11.40 0.63
N THR A 311 -1.65 12.40 1.49
CA THR A 311 -1.16 12.15 2.84
C THR A 311 -2.16 11.15 3.45
N PRO A 312 -1.81 9.87 3.65
CA PRO A 312 -2.56 9.09 4.62
C PRO A 312 -2.26 9.84 5.93
N GLN A 313 -3.28 10.37 6.60
CA GLN A 313 -3.11 10.77 7.99
C GLN A 313 -2.44 9.60 8.70
N SER A 314 -1.19 9.80 9.11
CA SER A 314 -0.47 8.84 9.93
C SER A 314 -1.19 8.82 11.27
N ASN A 315 -2.18 7.94 11.41
CA ASN A 315 -2.79 7.72 12.70
C ASN A 315 -1.72 7.09 13.61
N ASP A 316 -1.26 7.93 14.53
CA ASP A 316 -0.68 7.64 15.84
C ASP A 316 0.42 6.57 15.90
N GLN A 317 1.63 6.93 15.48
CA GLN A 317 2.84 6.25 15.98
C GLN A 317 3.00 6.40 17.51
N GLN A 318 2.45 7.45 18.11
CA GLN A 318 2.41 7.63 19.57
C GLN A 318 1.60 6.52 20.25
N SER A 319 0.45 6.12 19.68
CA SER A 319 -0.37 5.05 20.26
C SER A 319 0.36 3.70 20.36
N LEU A 320 1.33 3.43 19.47
CA LEU A 320 2.14 2.21 19.51
C LEU A 320 3.26 2.26 20.56
N LYS A 321 3.80 3.44 20.87
CA LYS A 321 4.82 3.60 21.91
C LYS A 321 4.25 3.38 23.32
N ASP A 322 2.96 3.69 23.48
CA ASP A 322 2.23 3.54 24.75
C ASP A 322 1.33 2.28 24.79
N ALA A 323 1.33 1.47 23.72
CA ALA A 323 0.48 0.29 23.62
C ALA A 323 0.96 -0.84 24.55
N ARG A 324 0.10 -1.26 25.49
CA ARG A 324 0.35 -2.43 26.35
C ARG A 324 0.26 -3.77 25.58
N PHE A 325 -0.56 -3.83 24.53
CA PHE A 325 -0.80 -5.03 23.74
C PHE A 325 -0.76 -4.73 22.24
N VAL A 326 -0.22 -5.68 21.46
CA VAL A 326 -0.11 -5.56 19.99
C VAL A 326 -0.49 -6.86 19.28
N PHE A 327 -0.99 -6.74 18.06
CA PHE A 327 -1.21 -7.86 17.15
C PHE A 327 -0.07 -7.94 16.14
N ILE A 328 0.46 -9.13 15.90
CA ILE A 328 1.61 -9.34 15.02
C ILE A 328 1.15 -9.99 13.71
N CYS A 329 1.52 -9.36 12.60
CA CYS A 329 1.34 -9.91 11.27
C CYS A 329 2.57 -10.78 10.93
N ARG A 330 2.44 -12.11 10.97
CA ARG A 330 3.50 -13.01 10.49
C ARG A 330 3.49 -13.04 8.96
N GLY A 331 4.63 -12.78 8.33
CA GLY A 331 4.80 -12.84 6.87
C GLY A 331 4.91 -14.28 6.38
N GLY A 332 4.32 -14.60 5.22
CA GLY A 332 4.32 -15.94 4.60
C GLY A 332 3.11 -16.20 3.71
N HIS A 333 3.14 -17.28 2.91
CA HIS A 333 1.98 -17.73 2.12
C HIS A 333 0.90 -18.24 3.08
N ARG A 334 -0.26 -17.58 3.12
CA ARG A 334 -1.35 -17.92 4.04
C ARG A 334 -2.27 -18.97 3.43
N GLY A 335 -2.72 -19.91 4.25
CA GLY A 335 -3.81 -20.81 3.87
C GLY A 335 -5.11 -20.04 3.68
N ALA A 336 -6.01 -20.57 2.84
CA ALA A 336 -7.35 -20.00 2.70
C ALA A 336 -8.04 -19.92 4.08
N LEU A 337 -8.66 -18.78 4.40
CA LEU A 337 -9.37 -18.49 5.66
C LEU A 337 -8.49 -18.34 6.93
N GLN A 338 -7.17 -18.33 6.83
CA GLN A 338 -6.30 -18.06 7.99
C GLN A 338 -6.38 -16.58 8.41
N ARG A 339 -6.43 -16.33 9.73
CA ARG A 339 -6.45 -14.96 10.27
C ARG A 339 -5.14 -14.23 9.94
N PRO A 340 -5.19 -12.95 9.53
CA PRO A 340 -4.03 -12.17 9.14
C PRO A 340 -3.11 -11.74 10.29
N TYR A 341 -3.59 -11.75 11.54
CA TYR A 341 -2.82 -11.34 12.71
C TYR A 341 -2.95 -12.32 13.87
N ASP A 342 -1.83 -12.55 14.56
CA ASP A 342 -1.74 -13.30 15.80
C ASP A 342 -1.72 -12.35 17.01
N GLY A 343 -2.25 -12.79 18.16
CA GLY A 343 -2.25 -12.04 19.41
C GLY A 343 -3.63 -11.96 20.07
N PRO A 344 -3.84 -11.00 21.00
CA PRO A 344 -2.92 -9.91 21.36
C PRO A 344 -1.71 -10.39 22.20
N PHE A 345 -0.53 -9.82 21.95
CA PHE A 345 0.70 -10.05 22.71
C PHE A 345 1.02 -8.85 23.59
N GLN A 346 1.56 -9.07 24.80
CA GLN A 346 2.00 -7.99 25.68
C GLN A 346 3.32 -7.40 25.18
N VAL A 347 3.42 -6.07 25.17
CA VAL A 347 4.68 -5.36 24.86
C VAL A 347 5.58 -5.39 26.09
N ILE A 348 6.77 -5.99 25.97
CA ILE A 348 7.74 -6.14 27.06
C ILE A 348 8.64 -4.90 27.15
N SER A 349 9.08 -4.37 26.00
CA SER A 349 9.90 -3.17 25.91
C SER A 349 9.68 -2.48 24.57
N THR A 350 9.54 -1.16 24.57
CA THR A 350 9.57 -0.34 23.36
C THR A 350 11.00 0.14 23.12
N GLY A 351 11.53 -0.11 21.93
CA GLY A 351 12.85 0.37 21.52
C GLY A 351 12.76 0.97 20.12
N ASP A 352 13.63 1.93 19.82
CA ASP A 352 13.85 2.33 18.43
C ASP A 352 14.47 1.13 17.71
N LYS A 353 13.97 0.83 16.49
CA LYS A 353 14.44 -0.32 15.71
C LYS A 353 15.95 -0.19 15.46
N THR A 354 16.75 -0.93 16.21
CA THR A 354 18.14 -1.21 15.85
C THR A 354 18.13 -2.17 14.68
N ASN A 355 18.73 -1.75 13.57
CA ASN A 355 18.96 -2.61 12.41
C ASN A 355 19.93 -3.73 12.83
N SER A 356 19.45 -4.96 12.89
CA SER A 356 20.26 -6.19 12.97
C SER A 356 19.91 -7.09 11.81
#